data_AF-A0A7S2IY32-F1
#
_entry.id   AF-A0A7S2IY32-F1
#
_cell.length_a   1.000
_cell.length_b   1.000
_cell.length_c   1.000
_cell.angle_alpha   90.00
_cell.angle_beta   90.00
_cell.angle_gamma   90.00
#
_symmetry.space_group_name_H-M   'P 1'
#
loop_
_entity.id
_entity.type
_entity.pdbx_description
1 polymer ?
#
loop_
_entity_poly.entity_id
_entity_poly.type
_entity_poly.pdbx_seq_one_letter_code
_entity_poly.pdbx_strand_id
1 'polypeptide(L)'
;IAALMRIGMKEMKGFILEFFDVPDIVFMESCCLADLITTCMSGRNQLVGAEFARRQGKVSFDTLEREMLDGQSLQGTITAVPVHKVLKKNGWLKKYPLMEGVYQVVAGNAKPDSILTVLENVPQTQEL
;
A
#
# COMPACT_ATOMS: atom_id res chain seq x y z
N ILE A 1 -8.12 5.36 8.46
CA ILE A 1 -7.12 5.53 7.38
C ILE A 1 -5.76 6.02 7.88
N ALA A 2 -5.69 6.97 8.82
CA ALA A 2 -4.42 7.48 9.38
C ALA A 2 -3.47 6.39 9.92
N ALA A 3 -4.00 5.36 10.61
CA ALA A 3 -3.17 4.25 11.09
C ALA A 3 -2.52 3.45 9.94
N LEU A 4 -3.25 3.18 8.86
CA LEU A 4 -2.72 2.52 7.66
C LEU A 4 -1.68 3.39 6.95
N MET A 5 -1.93 4.70 6.81
CA MET A 5 -0.95 5.65 6.26
C MET A 5 0.34 5.64 7.09
N ARG A 6 0.23 5.68 8.43
CA ARG A 6 1.40 5.64 9.33
C ARG A 6 2.20 4.35 9.19
N ILE A 7 1.52 3.19 9.12
CA ILE A 7 2.18 1.89 8.92
C ILE A 7 2.84 1.83 7.54
N GLY A 8 2.12 2.24 6.50
CA GLY A 8 2.63 2.32 5.14
C GLY A 8 3.87 3.21 5.04
N MET A 9 3.88 4.35 5.72
CA MET A 9 5.04 5.23 5.79
C MET A 9 6.24 4.55 6.46
N LYS A 10 6.03 3.84 7.57
CA LYS A 10 7.08 3.06 8.24
C LYS A 10 7.64 1.96 7.32
N GLU A 11 6.78 1.25 6.60
CA GLU A 11 7.19 0.22 5.65
C GLU A 11 7.91 0.79 4.44
N MET A 12 7.45 1.92 3.86
CA MET A 12 8.14 2.61 2.76
C MET A 12 9.54 3.07 3.18
N LYS A 13 9.66 3.74 4.34
CA LYS A 13 10.96 4.14 4.89
C LYS A 13 11.86 2.93 5.09
N GLY A 14 11.36 1.89 5.76
CA GLY A 14 12.12 0.67 6.00
C GLY A 14 12.56 0.00 4.71
N PHE A 15 11.69 -0.09 3.70
CA PHE A 15 11.99 -0.71 2.40
C PHE A 15 13.05 0.07 1.62
N ILE A 16 12.95 1.40 1.58
CA ILE A 16 13.93 2.27 0.90
C ILE A 16 15.32 2.13 1.54
N LEU A 17 15.38 2.10 2.86
CA LEU A 17 16.63 1.99 3.61
C LEU A 17 17.31 0.61 3.50
N GLU A 18 16.63 -0.43 3.01
CA GLU A 18 17.30 -1.71 2.67
C GLU A 18 18.22 -1.58 1.43
N PHE A 19 17.97 -0.58 0.58
CA PHE A 19 18.67 -0.43 -0.71
C PHE A 19 19.55 0.82 -0.78
N PHE A 20 19.17 1.87 -0.06
CA PHE A 20 19.77 3.20 -0.20
C PHE A 20 20.01 3.84 1.15
N ASP A 21 21.15 4.51 1.29
CA ASP A 21 21.41 5.39 2.42
C ASP A 21 20.81 6.77 2.12
N VAL A 22 19.65 7.06 2.72
CA VAL A 22 18.86 8.27 2.46
C VAL A 22 18.67 9.04 3.77
N PRO A 23 18.94 10.36 3.80
CA PRO A 23 18.70 11.18 4.99
C PRO A 23 17.23 11.15 5.43
N ASP A 24 17.02 11.07 6.75
CA ASP A 24 15.68 10.97 7.35
C ASP A 24 14.75 12.13 6.96
N ILE A 25 15.31 13.31 6.68
CA ILE A 25 14.55 14.50 6.27
C ILE A 25 13.76 14.27 4.97
N VAL A 26 14.26 13.44 4.05
CA VAL A 26 13.60 13.16 2.76
C VAL A 26 12.19 12.57 2.96
N PHE A 27 11.99 11.81 4.03
CA PHE A 27 10.68 11.24 4.35
C PHE A 27 9.67 12.28 4.86
N MET A 28 10.13 13.45 5.30
CA MET A 28 9.27 14.57 5.69
C MET A 28 9.03 15.56 4.54
N GLU A 29 9.76 15.41 3.42
CA GLU A 29 9.60 16.26 2.25
C GLU A 29 8.28 15.96 1.50
N SER A 30 7.90 16.90 0.63
CA SER A 30 6.65 16.83 -0.12
C SER A 30 6.52 15.55 -0.96
N CYS A 31 7.63 15.05 -1.51
CA CYS A 31 7.66 13.84 -2.33
C CYS A 31 7.34 12.56 -1.56
N CYS A 32 7.26 12.60 -0.22
CA CYS A 32 6.97 11.43 0.59
C CYS A 32 5.73 11.64 1.47
N LEU A 33 5.82 12.44 2.53
CA LEU A 33 4.71 12.58 3.49
C LEU A 33 3.48 13.24 2.85
N ALA A 34 3.68 14.37 2.16
CA ALA A 34 2.58 15.09 1.55
C ALA A 34 1.95 14.31 0.38
N ASP A 35 2.78 13.76 -0.51
CA ASP A 35 2.32 12.93 -1.63
C ASP A 35 1.56 11.68 -1.16
N LEU A 36 2.04 11.00 -0.11
CA LEU A 36 1.33 9.88 0.49
C LEU A 36 -0.05 10.30 1.00
N ILE A 37 -0.14 11.39 1.77
CA ILE A 37 -1.40 11.89 2.32
C ILE A 37 -2.38 12.21 1.19
N THR A 38 -1.96 13.00 0.21
CA THR A 38 -2.81 13.40 -0.92
C THR A 38 -3.25 12.20 -1.73
N THR A 39 -2.34 11.28 -2.06
CA THR A 39 -2.66 10.06 -2.83
C THR A 39 -3.63 9.15 -2.08
N CYS A 40 -3.47 8.99 -0.77
CA CYS A 40 -4.37 8.17 0.04
C CYS A 40 -5.70 8.86 0.37
N MET A 41 -5.88 10.15 0.06
CA MET A 41 -7.14 10.87 0.27
C MET A 41 -7.93 11.09 -1.03
N SER A 42 -7.25 11.33 -2.15
CA SER A 42 -7.89 11.71 -3.42
C SER A 42 -7.25 11.10 -4.67
N GLY A 43 -6.32 10.15 -4.51
CA GLY A 43 -5.67 9.49 -5.64
C GLY A 43 -6.53 8.45 -6.33
N ARG A 44 -6.23 8.17 -7.60
CA ARG A 44 -6.90 7.12 -8.41
C ARG A 44 -6.82 5.73 -7.77
N ASN A 45 -5.69 5.41 -7.13
CA ASN A 45 -5.53 4.18 -6.36
C ASN A 45 -6.53 4.09 -5.18
N GLN A 46 -6.75 5.19 -4.48
CA GLN A 46 -7.73 5.27 -3.40
C GLN A 46 -9.14 5.10 -3.95
N LEU A 47 -9.47 5.82 -5.03
CA LEU A 47 -10.80 5.79 -5.65
C LEU A 47 -11.18 4.36 -6.09
N VAL A 48 -10.32 3.73 -6.89
CA VAL A 48 -10.56 2.37 -7.40
C VAL A 48 -10.49 1.33 -6.28
N GLY A 49 -9.55 1.47 -5.34
CA GLY A 49 -9.44 0.57 -4.19
C GLY A 49 -10.67 0.62 -3.28
N ALA A 50 -11.25 1.80 -3.07
CA ALA A 50 -12.49 1.96 -2.32
C ALA A 50 -13.66 1.28 -3.04
N GLU A 51 -13.76 1.42 -4.36
CA GLU A 51 -14.80 0.75 -5.13
C GLU A 51 -14.62 -0.78 -5.16
N PHE A 52 -13.39 -1.25 -5.30
CA PHE A 52 -13.05 -2.67 -5.18
C PHE A 52 -13.50 -3.24 -3.83
N ALA A 53 -13.24 -2.52 -2.73
CA ALA A 53 -13.67 -2.91 -1.40
C ALA A 53 -15.22 -2.90 -1.25
N ARG A 54 -15.91 -1.88 -1.78
CA ARG A 54 -17.39 -1.82 -1.79
C ARG A 54 -18.00 -3.00 -2.55
N ARG A 55 -17.39 -3.40 -3.66
CA ARG A 55 -17.79 -4.58 -4.45
C ARG A 55 -17.28 -5.90 -3.86
N GLN A 56 -16.74 -5.89 -2.63
CA GLN A 56 -16.25 -7.07 -1.90
C GLN A 56 -15.17 -7.85 -2.67
N GLY A 57 -14.38 -7.18 -3.50
CA GLY A 57 -13.37 -7.81 -4.34
C GLY A 57 -13.92 -8.73 -5.45
N LYS A 58 -15.22 -8.65 -5.76
CA LYS A 58 -15.86 -9.50 -6.79
C LYS A 58 -15.57 -9.03 -8.22
N VAL A 59 -15.18 -7.77 -8.40
CA VAL A 59 -14.85 -7.17 -9.69
C VAL A 59 -13.35 -6.96 -9.77
N SER A 60 -12.72 -7.34 -10.88
CA SER A 60 -11.27 -7.20 -11.06
C SER A 60 -10.85 -5.74 -11.17
N PHE A 61 -9.60 -5.46 -10.78
CA PHE A 61 -8.99 -4.14 -10.96
C PHE A 61 -8.97 -3.70 -12.43
N ASP A 62 -8.76 -4.59 -13.40
CA ASP A 62 -8.80 -4.27 -14.83
C ASP A 62 -10.18 -3.81 -15.32
N THR A 63 -11.23 -4.33 -14.70
CA THR A 63 -12.60 -3.90 -15.01
C THR A 63 -12.87 -2.54 -14.38
N LEU A 64 -12.49 -2.34 -13.12
CA LEU A 64 -12.64 -1.05 -12.45
C LEU A 64 -11.79 0.06 -13.10
N GLU A 65 -10.58 -0.24 -13.56
CA GLU A 65 -9.73 0.70 -14.29
C GLU A 65 -10.43 1.19 -15.56
N ARG A 66 -10.98 0.28 -16.36
CA ARG A 66 -11.73 0.63 -17.59
C ARG A 66 -13.01 1.40 -17.30
N GLU A 67 -13.71 1.09 -16.20
CA GLU A 67 -14.94 1.76 -15.80
C GLU A 67 -14.71 3.17 -15.25
N MET A 68 -13.58 3.41 -14.56
CA MET A 68 -13.42 4.58 -13.69
C MET A 68 -12.30 5.54 -14.09
N LEU A 69 -11.33 5.10 -14.89
CA LEU A 69 -10.09 5.85 -15.10
C LEU A 69 -9.91 6.40 -16.52
N ASP A 70 -10.90 6.28 -17.42
CA ASP A 70 -10.90 6.89 -18.75
C ASP A 70 -9.60 6.66 -19.55
N GLY A 71 -9.04 5.44 -19.46
CA GLY A 71 -7.79 5.06 -20.13
C GLY A 71 -6.50 5.34 -19.36
N GLN A 72 -6.58 5.86 -18.13
CA GLN A 72 -5.44 6.00 -17.23
C GLN A 72 -5.18 4.71 -16.44
N SER A 73 -3.91 4.45 -16.15
CA SER A 73 -3.49 3.19 -15.50
C SER A 73 -3.38 3.29 -13.97
N LEU A 74 -3.83 2.23 -13.29
CA LEU A 74 -3.77 2.04 -11.85
C LEU A 74 -2.39 1.55 -11.40
N GLN A 75 -1.46 2.47 -11.15
CA GLN A 75 -0.06 2.12 -10.86
C GLN A 75 0.14 1.31 -9.56
N GLY A 76 -0.78 1.41 -8.59
CA GLY A 76 -0.65 0.72 -7.31
C GLY A 76 -0.68 -0.80 -7.45
N THR A 77 -1.57 -1.34 -8.29
CA THR A 77 -1.67 -2.79 -8.53
C THR A 77 -0.46 -3.31 -9.29
N ILE A 78 0.02 -2.55 -10.27
CA ILE A 78 1.23 -2.86 -11.04
C ILE A 78 2.46 -2.89 -10.13
N THR A 79 2.57 -1.92 -9.22
CA THR A 79 3.72 -1.79 -8.31
C THR A 79 3.76 -2.89 -7.24
N ALA A 80 2.60 -3.39 -6.79
CA ALA A 80 2.53 -4.44 -5.77
C ALA A 80 3.24 -5.74 -6.20
N VAL A 81 3.22 -6.08 -7.49
CA VAL A 81 3.82 -7.30 -8.04
C VAL A 81 5.35 -7.36 -7.89
N PRO A 82 6.15 -6.39 -8.38
CA PRO A 82 7.59 -6.39 -8.17
C PRO A 82 7.97 -6.22 -6.69
N VAL A 83 7.22 -5.46 -5.90
CA VAL A 83 7.46 -5.33 -4.46
C VAL A 83 7.36 -6.71 -3.79
N HIS A 84 6.27 -7.47 -4.00
CA HIS A 84 6.15 -8.83 -3.48
C HIS A 84 7.31 -9.73 -3.88
N LYS A 85 7.76 -9.67 -5.14
CA LYS A 85 8.90 -10.47 -5.61
C LYS A 85 10.17 -10.16 -4.83
N VAL A 86 10.44 -8.88 -4.55
CA VAL A 86 11.58 -8.45 -3.72
C VAL A 86 11.42 -8.94 -2.29
N LEU A 87 10.25 -8.75 -1.67
CA LEU A 87 10.00 -9.20 -0.30
C LEU A 87 10.16 -10.71 -0.15
N LYS A 88 9.60 -11.48 -1.09
CA LYS A 88 9.67 -12.94 -1.11
C LYS A 88 11.11 -13.43 -1.27
N LYS A 89 11.85 -12.86 -2.21
CA LYS A 89 13.25 -13.24 -2.46
C LYS A 89 14.15 -13.05 -1.24
N ASN A 90 13.89 -12.01 -0.45
CA ASN A 90 14.69 -11.67 0.73
C ASN A 90 14.12 -12.20 2.07
N GLY A 91 13.00 -12.93 2.04
CA GLY A 91 12.36 -13.44 3.26
C GLY A 91 11.70 -12.36 4.13
N TRP A 92 11.34 -11.21 3.54
CA TRP A 92 10.84 -10.02 4.25
C TRP A 92 9.31 -9.90 4.30
N LEU A 93 8.57 -10.93 3.89
CA LEU A 93 7.10 -10.90 3.86
C LEU A 93 6.49 -10.54 5.23
N LYS A 94 7.08 -11.03 6.34
CA LYS A 94 6.65 -10.69 7.70
C LYS A 94 7.16 -9.33 8.19
N LYS A 95 8.20 -8.79 7.57
CA LYS A 95 8.81 -7.50 7.90
C LYS A 95 8.00 -6.33 7.32
N TYR A 96 7.36 -6.54 6.17
CA TYR A 96 6.50 -5.55 5.50
C TYR A 96 5.08 -6.11 5.26
N PRO A 97 4.32 -6.36 6.34
CA PRO A 97 3.02 -7.02 6.27
C PRO A 97 1.96 -6.22 5.51
N LEU A 98 2.00 -4.89 5.51
CA LEU A 98 1.04 -4.08 4.74
C LEU A 98 1.32 -4.17 3.24
N MET A 99 2.58 -4.02 2.80
CA MET A 99 2.96 -4.21 1.39
C MET A 99 2.58 -5.60 0.90
N GLU A 100 2.84 -6.64 1.70
CA GLU A 100 2.46 -8.01 1.38
C GLU A 100 0.93 -8.20 1.35
N GLY A 101 0.22 -7.66 2.34
CA GLY A 101 -1.24 -7.74 2.41
C GLY A 101 -1.91 -7.09 1.19
N VAL A 102 -1.41 -5.93 0.75
CA VAL A 102 -1.88 -5.28 -0.49
C VAL A 102 -1.67 -6.19 -1.69
N TYR A 103 -0.49 -6.81 -1.84
CA TYR A 103 -0.25 -7.76 -2.92
C TYR A 103 -1.22 -8.94 -2.90
N GLN A 104 -1.46 -9.55 -1.73
CA GLN A 104 -2.35 -10.72 -1.62
C GLN A 104 -3.79 -10.38 -2.03
N VAL A 105 -4.26 -9.17 -1.72
CA VAL A 105 -5.56 -8.67 -2.18
C VAL A 105 -5.56 -8.41 -3.69
N VAL A 106 -4.54 -7.75 -4.22
CA VAL A 106 -4.41 -7.47 -5.66
C VAL A 106 -4.32 -8.74 -6.49
N ALA A 107 -3.62 -9.76 -5.98
CA ALA A 107 -3.46 -11.07 -6.62
C ALA A 107 -4.71 -11.97 -6.52
N GLY A 108 -5.74 -11.55 -5.78
CA GLY A 108 -6.97 -12.33 -5.58
C GLY A 108 -6.85 -13.48 -4.57
N ASN A 109 -5.76 -13.52 -3.80
CA ASN A 109 -5.52 -14.56 -2.78
C ASN A 109 -6.16 -14.22 -1.42
N ALA A 110 -6.53 -12.95 -1.21
CA ALA A 110 -7.12 -12.46 0.03
C ALA A 110 -8.27 -11.49 -0.23
N LYS A 111 -9.19 -11.40 0.73
CA LYS A 111 -10.32 -10.45 0.68
C LYS A 111 -9.86 -9.03 1.05
N PRO A 112 -10.53 -7.97 0.56
CA PRO A 112 -10.11 -6.58 0.83
C PRO A 112 -10.00 -6.22 2.32
N ASP A 113 -10.89 -6.76 3.15
CA ASP A 113 -10.94 -6.54 4.61
C ASP A 113 -9.73 -7.13 5.35
N SER A 114 -9.06 -8.12 4.77
CA SER A 114 -7.85 -8.73 5.36
C SER A 114 -6.71 -7.74 5.58
N ILE A 115 -6.66 -6.62 4.85
CA ILE A 115 -5.67 -5.54 5.05
C ILE A 115 -5.73 -4.98 6.47
N LEU A 116 -6.90 -5.01 7.13
CA LEU A 116 -7.07 -4.47 8.47
C LEU A 116 -6.35 -5.30 9.55
N THR A 117 -5.99 -6.56 9.27
CA THR A 117 -5.23 -7.41 10.20
C THR A 117 -3.86 -6.84 10.56
N VAL A 118 -3.28 -5.97 9.71
CA VAL A 118 -2.04 -5.27 10.05
C VAL A 118 -2.20 -4.33 11.24
N LEU A 119 -3.43 -3.84 11.50
CA LEU A 119 -3.71 -2.93 12.61
C LEU A 119 -3.73 -3.65 13.96
N GLU A 120 -4.01 -4.95 13.97
CA GLU A 120 -4.06 -5.78 15.18
C GLU A 120 -2.67 -6.05 15.75
N ASN A 121 -1.64 -6.00 14.89
CA ASN A 121 -0.27 -6.40 15.22
C ASN A 121 0.68 -5.22 15.50
N VAL A 122 0.18 -3.97 15.50
CA VAL A 122 1.01 -2.79 15.70
C VAL A 122 0.73 -2.18 17.08
N PRO A 123 1.73 -2.08 17.98
CA PRO A 123 1.59 -1.35 19.23
C PRO A 123 1.11 0.08 18.93
N GLN A 124 -0.02 0.46 19.50
CA GLN A 124 -0.66 1.76 19.22
C GLN A 124 0.04 2.94 19.90
N THR A 125 1.02 2.67 20.75
CA THR A 125 1.81 3.64 21.50
C THR A 125 3.29 3.29 21.38
N GLN A 126 4.08 4.17 20.77
CA GLN A 126 5.46 4.37 21.20
C GLN A 126 5.43 5.62 22.06
N GLU A 127 5.81 5.50 23.33
CA GLU A 127 6.04 6.64 24.21
C GLU A 127 7.03 7.61 23.56
N LEU A 128 6.76 8.90 23.76
CA LEU A 128 7.62 10.01 23.35
C LEU A 128 8.99 9.92 24.05
#